data_AF-A0A819PL36-F1
#
_entry.id   AF-A0A819PL36-F1
#
_cell.length_a   1.000
_cell.length_b   1.000
_cell.length_c   1.000
_cell.angle_alpha   90.00
_cell.angle_beta   90.00
_cell.angle_gamma   90.00
#
_symmetry.space_group_name_H-M   'P 1'
#
loop_
_entity.id
_entity.type
_entity.pdbx_description
1 polymer ?
#
loop_
_entity_poly.entity_id
_entity_poly.type
_entity_poly.pdbx_seq_one_letter_code
_entity_poly.pdbx_strand_id
1 'polypeptide(L)'
;MKSPSILLQLLQETPNIASLKICKDTLLQMFNNRELCEKMNKTIMKLDITSNEASSCINLNEIVKVGHIFSNIEQLQCCFNLPDKLPLLVNELGKLSNLKLFSFRSRFTYCMNEWLKNHASELNKYSFTIQCKPYEDDDCDDYDDDDDDYQYEFRDYQYDDNDDYSFNHYDLFDFDNYYSNFD
;
A
#
# COMPACT_ATOMS: atom_id res chain seq x y z
N MET A 1 15.98 28.56 19.77
CA MET A 1 15.32 28.43 18.45
C MET A 1 15.43 26.97 18.04
N LYS A 2 14.32 26.26 17.82
CA LYS A 2 14.40 24.90 17.24
C LYS A 2 14.89 25.07 15.80
N SER A 3 16.01 24.45 15.45
CA SER A 3 16.50 24.47 14.08
C SER A 3 15.38 23.99 13.15
N PRO A 4 15.12 24.67 12.02
CA PRO A 4 14.19 24.17 11.02
C PRO A 4 14.63 22.76 10.63
N SER A 5 13.69 21.84 10.42
CA SER A 5 14.08 20.52 9.90
C SER A 5 14.78 20.73 8.56
N ILE A 6 15.83 19.96 8.27
CA ILE A 6 16.54 20.04 6.99
C ILE A 6 15.55 19.90 5.82
N LEU A 7 14.51 19.07 5.98
CA LEU A 7 13.45 18.96 4.97
C LEU A 7 12.68 20.27 4.76
N LEU A 8 12.38 21.01 5.82
CA LEU A 8 11.68 22.30 5.70
C LEU A 8 12.52 23.31 4.88
N GLN A 9 13.82 23.39 5.16
CA GLN A 9 14.74 24.23 4.38
C GLN A 9 14.79 23.80 2.92
N LEU A 10 14.94 22.49 2.66
CA LEU A 10 14.93 21.96 1.29
C LEU A 10 13.65 22.35 0.56
N LEU A 11 12.47 22.15 1.15
CA LEU A 11 11.19 22.52 0.52
C LEU A 11 11.02 24.03 0.32
N GLN A 12 11.72 24.87 1.10
CA GLN A 12 11.73 26.32 0.90
C GLN A 12 12.64 26.73 -0.26
N GLU A 13 13.82 26.13 -0.35
CA GLU A 13 14.83 26.45 -1.37
C GLU A 13 14.54 25.80 -2.73
N THR A 14 13.76 24.71 -2.73
CA THR A 14 13.43 23.95 -3.95
C THR A 14 11.90 23.82 -4.13
N PRO A 15 11.23 24.91 -4.55
CA PRO A 15 9.77 24.93 -4.70
C PRO A 15 9.22 23.98 -5.77
N ASN A 16 10.09 23.45 -6.63
CA ASN A 16 9.72 22.52 -7.71
C ASN A 16 9.75 21.04 -7.28
N ILE A 17 10.12 20.72 -6.03
CA ILE A 17 10.05 19.35 -5.53
C ILE A 17 8.58 18.96 -5.36
N ALA A 18 8.04 18.26 -6.35
CA ALA A 18 6.69 17.71 -6.31
C ALA A 18 6.63 16.28 -5.78
N SER A 19 7.77 15.62 -5.58
CA SER A 19 7.85 14.21 -5.23
C SER A 19 8.68 13.99 -3.98
N LEU A 20 8.18 13.15 -3.07
CA LEU A 20 8.88 12.76 -1.85
C LEU A 20 8.82 11.25 -1.67
N LYS A 21 9.98 10.65 -1.39
CA LYS A 21 10.11 9.27 -0.94
C LYS A 21 10.60 9.25 0.49
N ILE A 22 9.90 8.57 1.39
CA ILE A 22 10.17 8.62 2.83
C ILE A 22 9.72 7.35 3.55
N CYS A 23 10.47 6.96 4.58
CA CYS A 23 10.07 5.87 5.48
C CYS A 23 8.82 6.25 6.29
N LYS A 24 7.91 5.29 6.50
CA LYS A 24 6.69 5.47 7.32
C LYS A 24 7.00 6.16 8.66
N ASP A 25 7.95 5.65 9.43
CA ASP A 25 8.19 6.15 10.79
C ASP A 25 8.70 7.59 10.79
N THR A 26 9.57 7.92 9.82
CA THR A 26 10.03 9.30 9.62
C THR A 26 8.86 10.21 9.26
N LEU A 27 7.99 9.79 8.33
CA LEU A 27 6.81 10.55 7.93
C LEU A 27 5.89 10.84 9.14
N LEU A 28 5.60 9.82 9.95
CA LEU A 28 4.71 9.96 11.11
C LEU A 28 5.30 10.88 12.19
N GLN A 29 6.61 10.82 12.43
CA GLN A 29 7.28 11.73 13.39
C GLN A 29 7.14 13.20 12.98
N MET A 30 7.05 13.46 11.68
CA MET A 30 6.95 14.81 11.11
C MET A 30 5.58 15.45 11.27
N PHE A 31 4.54 14.66 11.54
CA PHE A 31 3.16 15.15 11.70
C PHE A 31 3.00 16.11 12.90
N ASN A 32 3.96 16.11 13.82
CA ASN A 32 4.00 17.06 14.94
C ASN A 32 4.52 18.45 14.54
N ASN A 33 5.08 18.61 13.34
CA ASN A 33 5.58 19.88 12.83
C ASN A 33 4.58 20.49 11.84
N ARG A 34 3.75 21.41 12.35
CA ARG A 34 2.70 22.08 11.58
C ARG A 34 3.23 22.84 10.35
N GLU A 35 4.30 23.60 10.51
CA GLU A 35 4.87 24.40 9.41
C GLU A 35 5.37 23.50 8.28
N LEU A 36 6.02 22.39 8.64
CA LEU A 36 6.47 21.39 7.70
C LEU A 36 5.30 20.71 6.98
N CYS A 37 4.26 20.32 7.72
CA CYS A 37 3.05 19.73 7.14
C CYS A 37 2.37 20.68 6.14
N GLU A 38 2.21 21.96 6.50
CA GLU A 38 1.62 22.97 5.61
C GLU A 38 2.47 23.17 4.35
N LYS A 39 3.80 23.18 4.48
CA LYS A 39 4.71 23.31 3.34
C LYS A 39 4.68 22.07 2.45
N MET A 40 4.74 20.87 3.03
CA MET A 40 4.65 19.61 2.32
C MET A 40 3.33 19.49 1.56
N ASN A 41 2.20 19.85 2.17
CA ASN A 41 0.91 19.81 1.48
C ASN A 41 0.88 20.73 0.25
N LYS A 42 1.54 21.88 0.30
CA LYS A 42 1.57 22.83 -0.82
C LYS A 42 2.48 22.40 -1.97
N THR A 43 3.52 21.62 -1.69
CA THR A 43 4.55 21.31 -2.68
C THR A 43 4.47 19.87 -3.18
N ILE A 44 4.23 18.91 -2.29
CA ILE A 44 4.29 17.48 -2.61
C ILE A 44 2.97 17.01 -3.22
N MET A 45 3.04 16.50 -4.45
CA MET A 45 1.94 15.89 -5.19
C MET A 45 2.13 14.38 -5.35
N LYS A 46 3.37 13.88 -5.24
CA LYS A 46 3.72 12.46 -5.32
C LYS A 46 4.38 12.01 -4.02
N LEU A 47 3.82 10.99 -3.37
CA LEU A 47 4.35 10.47 -2.12
C LEU A 47 4.61 8.96 -2.25
N ASP A 48 5.86 8.54 -2.01
CA ASP A 48 6.25 7.13 -1.89
C ASP A 48 6.62 6.85 -0.43
N ILE A 49 5.75 6.10 0.24
CA ILE A 49 5.92 5.71 1.64
C ILE A 49 6.53 4.31 1.67
N THR A 50 7.80 4.25 2.04
CA THR A 50 8.54 2.99 2.12
C THR A 50 8.32 2.31 3.46
N SER A 51 8.20 0.99 3.40
CA SER A 51 8.13 0.09 4.55
C SER A 51 9.14 -1.03 4.33
N ASN A 52 9.86 -1.41 5.39
CA ASN A 52 10.89 -2.45 5.30
C ASN A 52 10.34 -3.86 5.61
N GLU A 53 9.15 -3.94 6.22
CA GLU A 53 8.55 -5.19 6.70
C GLU A 53 7.02 -5.06 6.80
N ALA A 54 6.32 -6.19 6.94
CA ALA A 54 4.86 -6.27 6.96
C ALA A 54 4.20 -5.49 8.12
N SER A 55 4.82 -5.52 9.31
CA SER A 55 4.45 -4.72 10.49
C SER A 55 4.58 -3.21 10.25
N SER A 56 5.45 -2.82 9.33
CA SER A 56 5.73 -1.44 8.98
C SER A 56 4.79 -0.87 7.92
N CYS A 57 3.77 -1.61 7.50
CA CYS A 57 2.74 -1.08 6.61
C CYS A 57 1.85 -0.07 7.32
N ILE A 58 1.24 0.82 6.54
CA ILE A 58 0.40 1.88 7.08
C ILE A 58 -0.92 1.30 7.59
N ASN A 59 -1.29 1.65 8.82
CA ASN A 59 -2.59 1.28 9.40
C ASN A 59 -3.65 2.37 9.15
N LEU A 60 -4.89 2.07 9.52
CA LEU A 60 -6.03 2.96 9.26
C LEU A 60 -5.89 4.36 9.87
N ASN A 61 -5.45 4.45 11.14
CA ASN A 61 -5.32 5.73 11.82
C ASN A 61 -4.21 6.61 11.20
N GLU A 62 -3.18 5.96 10.66
CA GLU A 62 -2.10 6.62 9.95
C GLU A 62 -2.57 7.16 8.59
N ILE A 63 -3.44 6.43 7.89
CA ILE A 63 -4.04 6.88 6.61
C ILE A 63 -4.82 8.16 6.77
N VAL A 64 -5.71 8.22 7.77
CA VAL A 64 -6.52 9.41 8.01
C VAL A 64 -5.62 10.61 8.27
N LYS A 65 -4.53 10.43 9.03
CA LYS A 65 -3.53 11.49 9.25
C LYS A 65 -2.82 11.91 7.97
N VAL A 66 -2.41 10.94 7.14
CA VAL A 66 -1.80 11.22 5.82
C VAL A 66 -2.76 12.03 4.97
N GLY A 67 -4.03 11.62 4.85
CA GLY A 67 -5.03 12.33 4.05
C GLY A 67 -5.29 13.75 4.51
N HIS A 68 -5.39 13.97 5.83
CA HIS A 68 -5.55 15.31 6.38
C HIS A 68 -4.36 16.23 6.12
N ILE A 69 -3.13 15.70 6.17
CA ILE A 69 -1.92 16.49 5.97
C ILE A 69 -1.65 16.71 4.48
N PHE A 70 -1.95 15.72 3.65
CA PHE A 70 -1.57 15.69 2.25
C PHE A 70 -2.78 15.66 1.32
N SER A 71 -3.68 16.63 1.48
CA SER A 71 -4.89 16.74 0.65
C SER A 71 -4.59 17.05 -0.83
N ASN A 72 -3.36 17.46 -1.16
CA ASN A 72 -2.93 17.70 -2.53
C ASN A 72 -2.21 16.52 -3.20
N ILE A 73 -2.09 15.37 -2.56
CA ILE A 73 -1.47 14.20 -3.20
C ILE A 73 -2.34 13.74 -4.36
N GLU A 74 -1.68 13.59 -5.50
CA GLU A 74 -2.23 13.04 -6.74
C GLU A 74 -1.72 11.62 -6.99
N GLN A 75 -0.51 11.30 -6.51
CA GLN A 75 0.10 9.98 -6.68
C GLN A 75 0.60 9.46 -5.33
N LEU A 76 0.10 8.29 -4.91
CA LEU A 76 0.53 7.63 -3.68
C LEU A 76 1.09 6.24 -4.00
N GLN A 77 2.27 5.94 -3.47
CA GLN A 77 2.78 4.59 -3.34
C GLN A 77 2.94 4.27 -1.86
N CYS A 78 2.37 3.15 -1.37
CA CYS A 78 2.55 2.76 0.03
C CYS A 78 2.35 1.26 0.27
N CYS A 79 2.91 0.78 1.38
CA CYS A 79 2.55 -0.55 1.86
C CYS A 79 1.17 -0.51 2.51
N PHE A 80 0.28 -1.38 2.06
CA PHE A 80 -1.08 -1.46 2.55
C PHE A 80 -1.52 -2.92 2.67
N ASN A 81 -2.05 -3.30 3.84
CA ASN A 81 -2.41 -4.68 4.16
C ASN A 81 -3.90 -4.87 4.47
N LEU A 82 -4.74 -3.85 4.22
CA LEU A 82 -6.16 -3.84 4.60
C LEU A 82 -7.06 -3.49 3.41
N PRO A 83 -7.29 -4.43 2.46
CA PRO A 83 -8.09 -4.18 1.25
C PRO A 83 -9.42 -3.46 1.52
N ASP A 84 -10.17 -3.91 2.52
CA ASP A 84 -11.48 -3.39 2.90
C ASP A 84 -11.47 -1.91 3.35
N LYS A 85 -10.29 -1.36 3.60
CA LYS A 85 -10.10 0.04 4.02
C LYS A 85 -9.62 0.93 2.89
N LEU A 86 -9.47 0.40 1.67
CA LEU A 86 -9.09 1.18 0.50
C LEU A 86 -10.04 2.36 0.22
N PRO A 87 -11.39 2.22 0.34
CA PRO A 87 -12.29 3.35 0.14
C PRO A 87 -12.00 4.53 1.05
N LEU A 88 -11.62 4.26 2.30
CA LEU A 88 -11.28 5.31 3.25
C LEU A 88 -10.01 6.03 2.83
N LEU A 89 -8.95 5.30 2.43
CA LEU A 89 -7.73 5.90 1.90
C LEU A 89 -8.02 6.83 0.73
N VAL A 90 -8.85 6.35 -0.18
CA VAL A 90 -9.21 7.04 -1.41
C VAL A 90 -10.09 8.28 -1.15
N ASN A 91 -11.01 8.19 -0.18
CA ASN A 91 -11.86 9.32 0.21
C ASN A 91 -11.09 10.42 0.94
N GLU A 92 -10.11 10.05 1.78
CA GLU A 92 -9.26 11.01 2.49
C GLU A 92 -8.28 11.74 1.54
N LEU A 93 -7.97 11.15 0.39
CA LEU A 93 -7.08 11.70 -0.62
C LEU A 93 -7.88 12.17 -1.85
N GLY A 94 -8.62 13.26 -1.69
CA GLY A 94 -9.57 13.74 -2.70
C GLY A 94 -9.01 14.09 -4.08
N LYS A 95 -7.70 14.32 -4.22
CA LYS A 95 -7.01 14.59 -5.49
C LYS A 95 -6.26 13.39 -6.06
N LEU A 96 -6.30 12.25 -5.38
CA LEU A 96 -5.60 11.05 -5.82
C LEU A 96 -6.07 10.69 -7.23
N SER A 97 -5.14 10.36 -8.10
CA SER A 97 -5.39 9.90 -9.48
C SER A 97 -4.62 8.62 -9.77
N ASN A 98 -3.50 8.41 -9.09
CA ASN A 98 -2.70 7.20 -9.20
C ASN A 98 -2.41 6.62 -7.81
N LEU A 99 -2.75 5.35 -7.61
CA LEU A 99 -2.48 4.64 -6.38
C LEU A 99 -1.74 3.34 -6.66
N LYS A 100 -0.54 3.24 -6.10
CA LYS A 100 0.27 2.03 -6.15
C LYS A 100 0.38 1.41 -4.76
N LEU A 101 -0.26 0.27 -4.59
CA LEU A 101 -0.24 -0.46 -3.33
C LEU A 101 0.76 -1.60 -3.43
N PHE A 102 1.48 -1.82 -2.35
CA PHE A 102 2.20 -3.07 -2.19
C PHE A 102 1.89 -3.75 -0.86
N SER A 103 2.04 -5.07 -0.84
CA SER A 103 1.86 -5.87 0.36
C SER A 103 2.95 -6.94 0.46
N PHE A 104 3.27 -7.28 1.70
CA PHE A 104 4.12 -8.41 2.05
C PHE A 104 3.29 -9.69 2.26
N ARG A 105 1.95 -9.61 2.24
CA ARG A 105 1.09 -10.78 2.46
C ARG A 105 0.75 -11.43 1.13
N SER A 106 1.11 -12.70 0.95
CA SER A 106 0.83 -13.48 -0.27
C SER A 106 -0.66 -13.51 -0.64
N ARG A 107 -1.55 -13.64 0.36
CA ARG A 107 -3.01 -13.61 0.14
C ARG A 107 -3.59 -12.23 -0.18
N PHE A 108 -2.79 -11.15 -0.08
CA PHE A 108 -3.27 -9.80 -0.33
C PHE A 108 -3.78 -9.64 -1.76
N THR A 109 -3.07 -10.16 -2.77
CA THR A 109 -3.48 -10.04 -4.18
C THR A 109 -4.88 -10.62 -4.40
N TYR A 110 -5.15 -11.80 -3.85
CA TYR A 110 -6.44 -12.47 -4.00
C TYR A 110 -7.57 -11.67 -3.37
N CYS A 111 -7.43 -11.29 -2.09
CA CYS A 111 -8.41 -10.48 -1.39
C CYS A 111 -8.63 -9.12 -2.06
N MET A 112 -7.56 -8.49 -2.54
CA MET A 112 -7.60 -7.19 -3.21
C MET A 112 -8.30 -7.28 -4.56
N ASN A 113 -8.07 -8.35 -5.33
CA ASN A 113 -8.71 -8.56 -6.63
C ASN A 113 -10.22 -8.77 -6.48
N GLU A 114 -10.65 -9.63 -5.55
CA GLU A 114 -12.07 -9.84 -5.27
C GLU A 114 -12.73 -8.56 -4.76
N TRP A 115 -12.04 -7.80 -3.90
CA TRP A 115 -12.53 -6.53 -3.42
C TRP A 115 -12.67 -5.51 -4.55
N LEU A 116 -11.67 -5.38 -5.43
CA LEU A 116 -11.70 -4.48 -6.58
C LEU A 116 -12.82 -4.82 -7.56
N LYS A 117 -13.06 -6.11 -7.86
CA LYS A 117 -14.18 -6.53 -8.72
C LYS A 117 -15.51 -6.03 -8.18
N ASN A 118 -15.71 -6.11 -6.85
CA ASN A 118 -16.93 -5.69 -6.20
C ASN A 118 -17.10 -4.17 -6.10
N HIS A 119 -16.02 -3.38 -6.22
CA HIS A 119 -16.02 -1.92 -6.04
C HIS A 119 -15.50 -1.14 -7.27
N ALA A 120 -15.37 -1.79 -8.43
CA ALA A 120 -14.75 -1.21 -9.62
C ALA A 120 -15.44 0.09 -10.09
N SER A 121 -16.77 0.17 -9.94
CA SER A 121 -17.56 1.35 -10.33
C SER A 121 -17.24 2.59 -9.47
N GLU A 122 -16.86 2.43 -8.21
CA GLU A 122 -16.51 3.52 -7.30
C GLU A 122 -15.08 4.04 -7.54
N LEU A 123 -14.27 3.20 -8.18
CA LEU A 123 -12.82 3.36 -8.33
C LEU A 123 -12.40 3.71 -9.75
N ASN A 124 -13.34 3.72 -10.71
CA ASN A 124 -13.11 4.01 -12.13
C ASN A 124 -12.39 5.35 -12.44
N LYS A 125 -12.33 6.26 -11.46
CA LYS A 125 -11.63 7.55 -11.56
C LYS A 125 -10.13 7.49 -11.23
N TYR A 126 -9.60 6.35 -10.77
CA TYR A 126 -8.19 6.21 -10.40
C TYR A 126 -7.48 5.12 -11.22
N SER A 127 -6.21 5.35 -11.50
CA SER A 127 -5.28 4.31 -11.96
C SER A 127 -4.74 3.57 -10.75
N PHE A 128 -4.97 2.25 -10.68
CA PHE A 128 -4.43 1.39 -9.62
C PHE A 128 -3.33 0.48 -10.15
N THR A 129 -2.30 0.28 -9.32
CA THR A 129 -1.33 -0.79 -9.51
C THR A 129 -1.15 -1.50 -8.19
N ILE A 130 -1.27 -2.83 -8.19
CA ILE A 130 -1.06 -3.66 -7.00
C ILE A 130 0.18 -4.51 -7.22
N GLN A 131 1.11 -4.46 -6.28
CA GLN A 131 2.31 -5.27 -6.30
C GLN A 131 2.41 -6.07 -5.01
N CYS A 132 2.38 -7.38 -5.11
CA CYS A 132 2.76 -8.21 -3.97
C CYS A 132 4.23 -8.56 -4.10
N LYS A 133 4.99 -8.26 -3.05
CA LYS A 133 6.31 -8.87 -2.95
C LYS A 133 6.07 -10.34 -2.62
N PRO A 134 6.63 -11.29 -3.39
CA PRO A 134 6.74 -12.65 -2.90
C PRO A 134 7.46 -12.57 -1.56
N TYR A 135 7.05 -13.40 -0.59
CA TYR A 135 8.01 -13.79 0.42
C TYR A 135 9.16 -14.40 -0.38
N GLU A 136 10.32 -13.73 -0.38
CA GLU A 136 11.56 -14.46 -0.61
C GLU A 136 11.57 -15.40 0.59
N ASP A 137 11.28 -16.68 0.32
CA ASP A 137 11.58 -17.74 1.27
C ASP A 137 13.11 -17.67 1.44
N ASP A 138 13.56 -16.77 2.33
CA ASP A 138 14.93 -16.78 2.84
C ASP A 138 15.03 -18.10 3.59
N ASP A 139 15.53 -19.10 2.88
CA ASP A 139 16.05 -20.37 3.37
C ASP A 139 15.25 -20.96 4.54
N CYS A 140 14.12 -21.59 4.23
CA CYS A 140 13.73 -22.77 5.00
C CYS A 140 14.69 -23.90 4.60
N ASP A 141 15.96 -23.76 5.00
CA ASP A 141 16.88 -24.88 5.10
C ASP A 141 16.22 -25.92 6.01
N ASP A 142 15.93 -27.08 5.44
CA ASP A 142 15.68 -28.37 6.07
C ASP A 142 15.56 -28.33 7.60
N TYR A 143 14.35 -28.12 8.11
CA TYR A 143 13.99 -28.76 9.37
C TYR A 143 13.79 -30.23 9.05
N ASP A 144 14.91 -30.97 9.06
CA ASP A 144 14.90 -32.41 9.29
C ASP A 144 13.99 -32.67 10.50
N ASP A 145 13.09 -33.63 10.30
CA ASP A 145 12.28 -34.30 11.32
C ASP A 145 13.06 -34.44 12.63
N ASP A 146 12.51 -33.91 13.74
CA ASP A 146 12.46 -34.57 15.04
C ASP A 146 11.65 -33.70 16.03
N ASP A 147 10.46 -34.21 16.37
CA ASP A 147 9.67 -34.02 17.60
C ASP A 147 9.54 -32.61 18.23
N ASP A 148 8.32 -32.06 18.22
CA ASP A 148 7.58 -31.86 19.48
C ASP A 148 6.13 -31.34 19.27
N ASP A 149 5.22 -31.98 20.02
CA ASP A 149 3.79 -31.74 20.18
C ASP A 149 3.37 -30.26 20.26
N TYR A 150 2.66 -29.78 19.24
CA TYR A 150 1.63 -28.76 19.42
C TYR A 150 0.41 -29.08 18.57
N GLN A 151 -0.52 -29.86 19.14
CA GLN A 151 -1.88 -29.95 18.66
C GLN A 151 -2.55 -28.57 18.73
N TYR A 152 -2.59 -27.84 17.61
CA TYR A 152 -3.66 -26.90 17.36
C TYR A 152 -4.81 -27.67 16.72
N GLU A 153 -5.88 -27.87 17.48
CA GLU A 153 -7.16 -28.39 16.99
C GLU A 153 -7.66 -27.50 15.84
N PHE A 154 -7.47 -27.96 14.60
CA PHE A 154 -8.14 -27.42 13.43
C PHE A 154 -9.61 -27.83 13.48
N ARG A 155 -10.50 -26.85 13.61
CA ARG A 155 -11.91 -27.04 13.25
C ARG A 155 -12.00 -27.23 11.74
N ASP A 156 -12.57 -28.36 11.35
CA ASP A 156 -12.91 -28.73 9.98
C ASP A 156 -13.62 -27.60 9.23
N TYR A 157 -12.96 -27.06 8.20
CA TYR A 157 -13.65 -26.56 7.02
C TYR A 157 -13.42 -27.60 5.92
N GLN A 158 -14.40 -28.48 5.74
CA GLN A 158 -14.49 -29.31 4.54
C GLN A 158 -14.68 -28.37 3.35
N TYR A 159 -13.67 -28.28 2.48
CA TYR A 159 -13.86 -27.87 1.09
C TYR A 159 -13.84 -29.15 0.26
N ASP A 160 -14.92 -29.35 -0.49
CA ASP A 160 -15.07 -30.38 -1.51
C ASP A 160 -13.89 -30.29 -2.48
N ASP A 161 -13.09 -31.36 -2.53
CA ASP A 161 -12.08 -31.61 -3.56
C ASP A 161 -12.80 -31.87 -4.89
N ASN A 162 -13.08 -30.81 -5.64
CA ASN A 162 -13.27 -30.85 -7.08
C ASN A 162 -13.09 -29.42 -7.61
N ASP A 163 -11.85 -29.03 -7.87
CA ASP A 163 -11.51 -28.30 -9.10
C ASP A 163 -9.98 -28.22 -9.23
N ASP A 164 -9.48 -29.03 -10.15
CA ASP A 164 -8.11 -29.11 -10.63
C ASP A 164 -7.79 -27.84 -11.43
N TYR A 165 -7.01 -26.91 -10.87
CA TYR A 165 -6.37 -25.85 -11.64
C TYR A 165 -4.93 -25.65 -11.22
N SER A 166 -4.03 -26.31 -11.94
CA SER A 166 -2.66 -25.83 -12.13
C SER A 166 -2.69 -24.44 -12.76
N PHE A 167 -1.99 -23.46 -12.21
CA PHE A 167 -1.56 -22.29 -13.00
C PHE A 167 -0.13 -21.88 -12.65
N ASN A 168 0.71 -21.95 -13.67
CA ASN A 168 2.12 -21.59 -13.67
C ASN A 168 2.31 -20.05 -13.69
N HIS A 169 3.37 -19.63 -12.99
CA HIS A 169 4.33 -18.56 -13.33
C HIS A 169 3.86 -17.23 -13.98
N TYR A 170 4.16 -16.14 -13.25
CA TYR A 170 4.26 -14.74 -13.68
C TYR A 170 3.03 -14.07 -14.29
N ASP A 171 2.27 -13.35 -13.45
CA ASP A 171 1.31 -12.35 -13.91
C ASP A 171 1.65 -10.97 -13.34
N LEU A 172 2.40 -10.20 -14.13
CA LEU A 172 2.39 -8.73 -14.12
C LEU A 172 1.20 -8.30 -14.98
N PHE A 173 0.08 -7.93 -14.36
CA PHE A 173 -1.07 -7.39 -15.10
C PHE A 173 -0.92 -5.87 -15.29
N ASP A 174 -0.60 -5.46 -16.52
CA ASP A 174 -0.85 -4.10 -17.00
C ASP A 174 -2.35 -3.94 -17.30
N PHE A 175 -3.00 -3.01 -16.61
CA PHE A 175 -4.44 -2.75 -16.70
C PHE A 175 -4.88 -2.05 -18.01
N ASP A 176 -3.94 -1.72 -18.91
CA ASP A 176 -4.22 -0.90 -20.09
C ASP A 176 -4.97 -1.62 -21.23
N ASN A 177 -5.12 -2.95 -21.19
CA ASN A 177 -5.73 -3.71 -22.30
C ASN A 177 -7.22 -4.06 -22.16
N TYR A 178 -7.90 -3.71 -21.05
CA TYR A 178 -9.29 -4.12 -20.84
C TYR A 178 -10.37 -3.20 -21.45
N TYR A 179 -10.00 -2.03 -21.98
CA TYR A 179 -10.97 -1.03 -22.48
C TYR A 179 -11.18 -1.00 -24.00
N SER A 180 -10.77 -2.02 -24.75
CA SER A 180 -10.96 -2.03 -26.22
C SER A 180 -12.30 -2.62 -26.70
N ASN A 181 -13.25 -2.98 -25.83
CA ASN A 181 -14.54 -3.53 -26.27
C ASN A 181 -15.70 -3.06 -25.39
N PHE A 182 -16.11 -1.80 -25.55
CA PHE A 182 -17.47 -1.36 -25.30
C PHE A 182 -17.82 -0.25 -26.31
N ASP A 183 -18.29 -0.67 -27.47
CA ASP A 183 -19.24 0.10 -28.29
C ASP A 183 -20.66 -0.13 -27.76
#